data_AF-A0A2E1Q0M2-F1
#
_entry.id   AF-A0A2E1Q0M2-F1
#
_cell.length_a   1.000
_cell.length_b   1.000
_cell.length_c   1.000
_cell.angle_alpha   90.00
_cell.angle_beta   90.00
_cell.angle_gamma   90.00
#
_symmetry.space_group_name_H-M   'P 1'
#
loop_
_entity.id
_entity.type
_entity.pdbx_description
1 polymer ?
#
loop_
_entity_poly.entity_id
_entity_poly.type
_entity_poly.pdbx_seq_one_letter_code
_entity_poly.pdbx_strand_id
1 'polypeptide(L)'
;MEKFNRFATLWIGRVQDTLSTPQGNRRDLLFFFLLLILGAVGVLITEPMLKTSTLALGRHTSSLFIPFVLSSLYYGYCNLANRRTWFNKGLTLFLFAALMAPLTPNFNRIVTHLDGDDSSETTDVAEYMVRNKTLYGVHLPKEKRQIPFEDLKASEQLPVFKLQYGLRYVLAGFMAAYGGQYRWIHASWLLLYLVTFVLVMDGIALRNSYPFVFWSSLIGVLSAPYACKILLMTMNEPFAVLAMAWFAIFFSHKKRGLAAIALALVPFFRQNMAIFSALTFLFVVRPRAIKEILLFVAMFLFPAWHNLYYSGKFAFFTNGSLEGVSQSKFLSVAGLHGVDAFIHNTLHYFGFCSLLSNLGSYVIAWLFVPLSTLVLLWILLSPKKDMWIKFLLIAGAAVGPSILFGSDTYPRFEYVNFICIFLAYSALFFQFQNREPKASSD
;
A
#
# COMPACT_ATOMS: atom_id res chain seq x y z
N MET A 1 -29.44 -1.43 12.94
CA MET A 1 -28.32 -0.54 12.57
C MET A 1 -28.07 0.55 13.60
N GLU A 2 -29.09 1.33 13.97
CA GLU A 2 -28.99 2.37 15.01
C GLU A 2 -28.45 1.83 16.35
N LYS A 3 -28.87 0.62 16.76
CA LYS A 3 -28.32 -0.08 17.94
C LYS A 3 -26.82 -0.41 17.85
N PHE A 4 -26.31 -0.79 16.67
CA PHE A 4 -24.89 -1.09 16.48
C PHE A 4 -24.06 0.19 16.43
N ASN A 5 -24.51 1.23 15.72
CA ASN A 5 -23.86 2.53 15.74
C ASN A 5 -23.86 3.14 17.14
N ARG A 6 -24.95 2.99 17.91
CA ARG A 6 -25.03 3.43 19.31
C ARG A 6 -24.09 2.61 20.21
N PHE A 7 -24.02 1.30 20.05
CA PHE A 7 -23.08 0.45 20.79
C PHE A 7 -21.62 0.80 20.48
N ALA A 8 -21.26 0.87 19.19
CA ALA A 8 -19.91 1.27 18.77
C ALA A 8 -19.57 2.65 19.32
N THR A 9 -20.46 3.63 19.18
CA THR A 9 -20.24 5.00 19.71
C THR A 9 -20.07 5.01 21.23
N LEU A 10 -20.89 4.26 21.98
CA LEU A 10 -20.79 4.19 23.44
C LEU A 10 -19.51 3.49 23.91
N TRP A 11 -19.14 2.38 23.29
CA TRP A 11 -17.95 1.63 23.65
C TRP A 11 -16.67 2.40 23.27
N ILE A 12 -16.64 2.95 22.06
CA ILE A 12 -15.56 3.82 21.57
C ILE A 12 -15.45 5.08 22.43
N GLY A 13 -16.57 5.67 22.86
CA GLY A 13 -16.60 6.81 23.80
C GLY A 13 -15.97 6.46 25.14
N ARG A 14 -16.31 5.32 25.74
CA ARG A 14 -15.67 4.86 26.99
C ARG A 14 -14.16 4.66 26.86
N VAL A 15 -13.70 4.14 25.72
CA VAL A 15 -12.26 4.03 25.43
C VAL A 15 -11.61 5.41 25.36
N GLN A 16 -12.25 6.38 24.68
CA GLN A 16 -11.77 7.75 24.59
C GLN A 16 -11.70 8.44 25.95
N ASP A 17 -12.73 8.32 26.78
CA ASP A 17 -12.79 8.92 28.12
C ASP A 17 -11.70 8.37 29.02
N THR A 18 -11.45 7.06 28.94
CA THR A 18 -10.35 6.41 29.67
C THR A 18 -8.99 6.90 29.20
N LEU A 19 -8.83 7.07 27.88
CA LEU A 19 -7.57 7.50 27.29
C LEU A 19 -7.29 8.98 27.49
N SER A 20 -8.29 9.86 27.54
CA SER A 20 -8.16 11.33 27.51
C SER A 20 -7.91 12.02 28.86
N THR A 21 -7.80 11.26 29.95
CA THR A 21 -7.56 11.80 31.31
C THR A 21 -6.32 12.73 31.44
N PRO A 22 -6.32 13.69 32.41
CA PRO A 22 -5.25 14.69 32.59
C PRO A 22 -3.84 14.13 32.83
N GLN A 23 -3.71 12.86 33.22
CA GLN A 23 -2.42 12.17 33.36
C GLN A 23 -1.79 11.74 32.01
N GLY A 24 -2.25 12.34 30.91
CA GLY A 24 -2.03 11.86 29.55
C GLY A 24 -0.58 11.75 29.13
N ASN A 25 0.19 12.81 29.32
CA ASN A 25 1.60 12.85 28.91
C ASN A 25 2.44 11.78 29.64
N ARG A 26 2.10 11.50 30.91
CA ARG A 26 2.79 10.45 31.68
C ARG A 26 2.48 9.06 31.13
N ARG A 27 1.23 8.80 30.73
CA ARG A 27 0.84 7.51 30.12
C ARG A 27 1.47 7.32 28.74
N ASP A 28 1.52 8.37 27.92
CA ASP A 28 2.16 8.33 26.60
C ASP A 28 3.66 8.00 26.73
N LEU A 29 4.36 8.64 27.68
CA LEU A 29 5.77 8.35 27.95
C LEU A 29 5.99 6.94 28.50
N LEU A 30 5.16 6.49 29.45
CA LEU A 30 5.24 5.12 29.97
C LEU A 30 5.04 4.10 28.85
N PHE A 31 4.06 4.31 27.97
CA PHE A 31 3.84 3.43 26.83
C PHE A 31 5.00 3.49 25.83
N PHE A 32 5.52 4.67 25.53
CA PHE A 32 6.73 4.84 24.71
C PHE A 32 7.92 4.05 25.29
N PHE A 33 8.23 4.21 26.59
CA PHE A 33 9.34 3.51 27.22
C PHE A 33 9.11 1.99 27.27
N LEU A 34 7.88 1.55 27.51
CA LEU A 34 7.53 0.13 27.43
C LEU A 34 7.83 -0.44 26.03
N LEU A 35 7.38 0.24 24.98
CA LEU A 35 7.64 -0.18 23.60
C LEU A 35 9.13 -0.11 23.24
N LEU A 36 9.86 0.89 23.74
CA LEU A 36 11.29 1.01 23.55
C LEU A 36 12.03 -0.17 24.20
N ILE A 37 11.71 -0.53 25.44
CA ILE A 37 12.33 -1.64 26.17
C ILE A 37 12.01 -2.97 25.50
N LEU A 38 10.73 -3.25 25.26
CA LEU A 38 10.29 -4.48 24.60
C LEU A 38 10.89 -4.61 23.19
N GLY A 39 10.89 -3.49 22.46
CA GLY A 39 11.49 -3.41 21.13
C GLY A 39 12.99 -3.66 21.17
N ALA A 40 13.72 -3.03 22.08
CA ALA A 40 15.16 -3.19 22.21
C ALA A 40 15.52 -4.64 22.55
N VAL A 41 14.82 -5.26 23.50
CA VAL A 41 15.00 -6.68 23.85
C VAL A 41 14.71 -7.57 22.63
N GLY A 42 13.58 -7.36 21.95
CA GLY A 42 13.23 -8.14 20.77
C GLY A 42 14.23 -7.98 19.61
N VAL A 43 14.69 -6.76 19.35
CA VAL A 43 15.72 -6.47 18.34
C VAL A 43 17.01 -7.17 18.72
N LEU A 44 17.50 -7.04 19.95
CA LEU A 44 18.75 -7.68 20.39
C LEU A 44 18.69 -9.21 20.30
N ILE A 45 17.55 -9.83 20.61
CA ILE A 45 17.36 -11.28 20.48
C ILE A 45 17.39 -11.72 19.01
N THR A 46 16.82 -10.93 18.10
CA THR A 46 16.62 -11.31 16.70
C THR A 46 17.70 -10.78 15.75
N GLU A 47 18.49 -9.79 16.16
CA GLU A 47 19.59 -9.19 15.39
C GLU A 47 20.61 -10.23 14.90
N PRO A 48 21.05 -11.21 15.71
CA PRO A 48 21.99 -12.22 15.25
C PRO A 48 21.47 -13.01 14.04
N MET A 49 20.14 -13.17 13.92
CA MET A 49 19.54 -13.86 12.78
C MET A 49 19.68 -13.03 11.50
N LEU A 50 19.65 -11.71 11.57
CA LEU A 50 19.86 -10.85 10.39
C LEU A 50 21.28 -10.98 9.83
N LYS A 51 22.24 -11.36 10.68
CA LYS A 51 23.63 -11.64 10.28
C LYS A 51 23.79 -12.96 9.51
N THR A 52 22.86 -13.90 9.61
CA THR A 52 23.05 -15.23 9.00
C THR A 52 22.62 -15.32 7.54
N SER A 53 21.90 -14.34 6.99
CA SER A 53 21.40 -14.40 5.60
C SER A 53 21.31 -13.05 4.91
N THR A 54 21.54 -13.07 3.59
CA THR A 54 21.35 -11.92 2.68
C THR A 54 19.94 -11.88 2.06
N LEU A 55 19.12 -12.92 2.24
CA LEU A 55 17.82 -13.04 1.58
C LEU A 55 16.86 -11.90 1.94
N ALA A 56 16.10 -11.39 0.98
CA ALA A 56 15.22 -10.23 1.17
C ALA A 56 14.20 -10.41 2.29
N LEU A 57 13.62 -11.61 2.42
CA LEU A 57 12.67 -11.99 3.46
C LEU A 57 12.98 -13.36 4.04
N GLY A 58 12.67 -13.54 5.32
CA GLY A 58 12.66 -14.83 6.02
C GLY A 58 12.70 -14.63 7.53
N ARG A 59 12.86 -15.70 8.31
CA ARG A 59 12.96 -15.62 9.79
C ARG A 59 14.10 -14.70 10.24
N HIS A 60 15.16 -14.60 9.45
CA HIS A 60 16.31 -13.71 9.68
C HIS A 60 15.96 -12.21 9.61
N THR A 61 14.90 -11.83 8.90
CA THR A 61 14.48 -10.43 8.78
C THR A 61 13.56 -9.96 9.91
N SER A 62 13.21 -10.83 10.86
CA SER A 62 12.25 -10.52 11.93
C SER A 62 12.62 -9.27 12.74
N SER A 63 13.92 -9.01 12.92
CA SER A 63 14.41 -7.81 13.62
C SER A 63 14.00 -6.49 12.94
N LEU A 64 13.83 -6.49 11.61
CA LEU A 64 13.41 -5.30 10.84
C LEU A 64 11.91 -4.97 10.98
N PHE A 65 11.10 -5.93 11.44
CA PHE A 65 9.67 -5.70 11.69
C PHE A 65 9.45 -4.86 12.94
N ILE A 66 10.26 -5.10 13.97
CA ILE A 66 10.05 -4.55 15.31
C ILE A 66 10.03 -3.02 15.31
N PRO A 67 11.03 -2.30 14.75
CA PRO A 67 11.04 -0.84 14.76
C PRO A 67 9.81 -0.23 14.08
N PHE A 68 9.42 -0.78 12.92
CA PHE A 68 8.30 -0.27 12.14
C PHE A 68 6.95 -0.54 12.82
N VAL A 69 6.72 -1.77 13.28
CA VAL A 69 5.45 -2.18 13.89
C VAL A 69 5.23 -1.47 15.22
N LEU A 70 6.24 -1.41 16.10
CA LEU A 70 6.10 -0.76 17.40
C LEU A 70 5.94 0.75 17.28
N SER A 71 6.61 1.40 16.31
CA SER A 71 6.42 2.82 16.05
C SER A 71 5.03 3.14 15.49
N SER A 72 4.53 2.28 14.58
CA SER A 72 3.17 2.38 14.07
C SER A 72 2.13 2.18 15.18
N LEU A 73 2.36 1.21 16.07
CA LEU A 73 1.53 0.95 17.25
C LEU A 73 1.50 2.16 18.20
N TYR A 74 2.67 2.74 18.51
CA TYR A 74 2.76 3.93 19.35
C TYR A 74 1.96 5.09 18.76
N TYR A 75 2.13 5.39 17.47
CA TYR A 75 1.39 6.48 16.85
C TYR A 75 -0.10 6.19 16.72
N GLY A 76 -0.48 4.93 16.42
CA GLY A 76 -1.87 4.48 16.44
C GLY A 76 -2.52 4.73 17.81
N TYR A 77 -1.82 4.40 18.90
CA TYR A 77 -2.28 4.71 20.26
C TYR A 77 -2.43 6.21 20.49
N CYS A 78 -1.45 7.03 20.14
CA CYS A 78 -1.54 8.49 20.28
C CYS A 78 -2.69 9.07 19.46
N ASN A 79 -2.95 8.54 18.27
CA ASN A 79 -4.07 8.96 17.43
C ASN A 79 -5.41 8.62 18.09
N LEU A 80 -5.55 7.40 18.62
CA LEU A 80 -6.73 6.97 19.39
C LEU A 80 -6.95 7.82 20.65
N ALA A 81 -5.88 8.18 21.36
CA ALA A 81 -5.97 9.07 22.51
C ALA A 81 -6.23 10.55 22.12
N ASN A 82 -6.32 10.87 20.83
CA ASN A 82 -6.38 12.23 20.27
C ASN A 82 -5.19 13.13 20.69
N ARG A 83 -4.00 12.54 20.84
CA ARG A 83 -2.75 13.21 21.24
C ARG A 83 -1.74 13.29 20.10
N ARG A 84 -2.15 13.90 19.00
CA ARG A 84 -1.35 14.05 17.76
C ARG A 84 -0.38 15.24 17.80
N THR A 85 0.30 15.45 18.92
CA THR A 85 1.21 16.57 19.10
C THR A 85 2.50 16.38 18.28
N TRP A 86 3.21 17.47 17.97
CA TRP A 86 4.54 17.38 17.36
C TRP A 86 5.53 16.58 18.21
N PHE A 87 5.40 16.67 19.53
CA PHE A 87 6.18 15.87 20.47
C PHE A 87 5.95 14.36 20.27
N ASN A 88 4.70 13.91 20.23
CA ASN A 88 4.39 12.48 20.04
C ASN A 88 4.81 11.98 18.65
N LYS A 89 4.72 12.81 17.60
CA LYS A 89 5.28 12.48 16.27
C LYS A 89 6.81 12.33 16.32
N GLY A 90 7.48 13.23 17.03
CA GLY A 90 8.92 13.15 17.27
C GLY A 90 9.30 11.87 18.02
N LEU A 91 8.54 11.50 19.07
CA LEU A 91 8.72 10.25 19.79
C LEU A 91 8.50 9.01 18.91
N THR A 92 7.52 9.02 17.99
CA THR A 92 7.33 7.93 17.02
C THR A 92 8.57 7.74 16.14
N LEU A 93 9.11 8.83 15.58
CA LEU A 93 10.29 8.77 14.71
C LEU A 93 11.55 8.40 15.51
N PHE A 94 11.67 8.91 16.73
CA PHE A 94 12.75 8.55 17.62
C PHE A 94 12.69 7.08 18.04
N LEU A 95 11.50 6.54 18.34
CA LEU A 95 11.32 5.11 18.63
C LEU A 95 11.81 4.26 17.46
N PHE A 96 11.42 4.61 16.22
CA PHE A 96 11.88 3.92 15.03
C PHE A 96 13.40 3.97 14.89
N ALA A 97 14.00 5.16 15.02
CA ALA A 97 15.44 5.35 14.88
C ALA A 97 16.23 4.62 15.98
N ALA A 98 15.79 4.71 17.24
CA ALA A 98 16.41 4.05 18.38
C ALA A 98 16.37 2.52 18.26
N LEU A 99 15.24 1.96 17.80
CA LEU A 99 15.12 0.51 17.58
C LEU A 99 15.83 0.03 16.30
N MET A 100 16.03 0.90 15.31
CA MET A 100 16.84 0.60 14.13
C MET A 100 18.35 0.69 14.39
N ALA A 101 18.79 1.48 15.37
CA ALA A 101 20.21 1.74 15.62
C ALA A 101 21.06 0.46 15.81
N PRO A 102 20.62 -0.57 16.58
CA PRO A 102 21.37 -1.82 16.71
C PRO A 102 21.53 -2.61 15.41
N LEU A 103 20.68 -2.36 14.41
CA LEU A 103 20.68 -3.07 13.12
C LEU A 103 21.59 -2.41 12.08
N THR A 104 22.07 -1.18 12.33
CA THR A 104 22.88 -0.40 11.39
C THR A 104 24.14 -1.11 10.87
N PRO A 105 24.86 -1.97 11.64
CA PRO A 105 26.00 -2.71 11.09
C PRO A 105 25.62 -3.65 9.94
N ASN A 106 24.36 -4.09 9.88
CA ASN A 106 23.84 -4.97 8.83
C ASN A 106 23.33 -4.21 7.60
N PHE A 107 23.32 -2.87 7.61
CA PHE A 107 22.68 -2.10 6.55
C PHE A 107 23.45 -2.07 5.23
N ASN A 108 24.77 -2.29 5.28
CA ASN A 108 25.63 -2.40 4.10
C ASN A 108 25.64 -3.81 3.47
N ARG A 109 24.82 -4.74 3.97
CA ARG A 109 24.73 -6.08 3.39
C ARG A 109 23.85 -6.05 2.14
N ILE A 110 24.35 -6.66 1.07
CA ILE A 110 23.60 -6.84 -0.18
C ILE A 110 22.39 -7.74 0.10
N VAL A 111 21.26 -7.37 -0.49
CA VAL A 111 20.02 -8.13 -0.44
C VAL A 111 19.94 -9.04 -1.66
N THR A 112 19.61 -10.32 -1.45
CA THR A 112 19.36 -11.29 -2.53
C THR A 112 17.92 -11.76 -2.50
N HIS A 113 17.36 -12.14 -3.65
CA HIS A 113 16.00 -12.69 -3.77
C HIS A 113 16.07 -14.15 -4.23
N LEU A 114 15.02 -14.93 -3.98
CA LEU A 114 14.95 -16.29 -4.50
C LEU A 114 14.64 -16.24 -6.00
N ASP A 115 15.29 -17.12 -6.77
CA ASP A 115 14.99 -17.27 -8.20
C ASP A 115 13.51 -17.66 -8.39
N GLY A 116 12.83 -16.96 -9.28
CA GLY A 116 11.41 -17.18 -9.57
C GLY A 116 10.44 -16.32 -8.77
N ASP A 117 10.91 -15.59 -7.74
CA ASP A 117 10.08 -14.59 -7.05
C ASP A 117 9.90 -13.33 -7.92
N ASP A 118 8.70 -12.72 -7.89
CA ASP A 118 8.39 -11.44 -8.57
C ASP A 118 9.42 -10.32 -8.24
N SER A 119 9.99 -10.38 -7.03
CA SER A 119 10.97 -9.41 -6.54
C SER A 119 12.36 -9.60 -7.14
N SER A 120 12.74 -10.84 -7.47
CA SER A 120 13.98 -11.15 -8.17
C SER A 120 13.95 -10.51 -9.55
N GLU A 121 12.85 -10.69 -10.28
CA GLU A 121 12.67 -10.09 -11.60
C GLU A 121 12.70 -8.56 -11.56
N THR A 122 12.08 -7.96 -10.54
CA THR A 122 12.07 -6.51 -10.34
C THR A 122 13.48 -5.98 -10.08
N THR A 123 14.27 -6.70 -9.31
CA THR A 123 15.66 -6.37 -8.97
C THR A 123 16.56 -6.46 -10.19
N ASP A 124 16.49 -7.56 -10.94
CA ASP A 124 17.29 -7.78 -12.15
C ASP A 124 17.10 -6.66 -13.18
N VAL A 125 15.85 -6.21 -13.35
CA VAL A 125 15.53 -5.12 -14.28
C VAL A 125 16.04 -3.77 -13.75
N ALA A 126 15.92 -3.51 -12.45
CA ALA A 126 16.46 -2.29 -11.85
C ALA A 126 18.00 -2.24 -11.96
N GLU A 127 18.69 -3.35 -11.74
CA GLU A 127 20.14 -3.48 -11.96
C GLU A 127 20.52 -3.22 -13.40
N TYR A 128 19.78 -3.79 -14.36
CA TYR A 128 19.98 -3.56 -15.77
C TYR A 128 19.85 -2.06 -16.12
N MET A 129 18.84 -1.38 -15.60
CA MET A 129 18.62 0.06 -15.78
C MET A 129 19.82 0.88 -15.27
N VAL A 130 20.31 0.57 -14.07
CA VAL A 130 21.46 1.27 -13.47
C VAL A 130 22.74 1.01 -14.26
N ARG A 131 23.05 -0.26 -14.56
CA ARG A 131 24.27 -0.64 -15.29
C ARG A 131 24.35 -0.01 -16.67
N ASN A 132 23.23 0.00 -17.40
CA ASN A 132 23.16 0.53 -18.76
C ASN A 132 22.77 2.02 -18.82
N LYS A 133 22.60 2.69 -17.68
CA LYS A 133 22.17 4.10 -17.60
C LYS A 133 20.92 4.38 -18.44
N THR A 134 19.95 3.47 -18.40
CA THR A 134 18.73 3.53 -19.20
C THR A 134 17.49 3.55 -18.31
N LEU A 135 16.41 4.16 -18.80
CA LEU A 135 15.09 4.06 -18.18
C LEU A 135 14.28 2.90 -18.75
N TYR A 136 14.89 2.03 -19.55
CA TYR A 136 14.23 0.86 -20.11
C TYR A 136 13.98 -0.23 -19.05
N GLY A 137 12.84 -0.13 -18.36
CA GLY A 137 12.44 -1.03 -17.28
C GLY A 137 11.65 -2.28 -17.70
N VAL A 138 11.78 -2.74 -18.94
CA VAL A 138 11.04 -3.91 -19.46
C VAL A 138 11.74 -5.21 -19.05
N HIS A 139 10.96 -6.29 -18.86
CA HIS A 139 11.52 -7.62 -18.67
C HIS A 139 12.29 -8.07 -19.91
N LEU A 140 13.58 -8.35 -19.73
CA LEU A 140 14.42 -9.01 -20.73
C LEU A 140 14.63 -10.48 -20.32
N PRO A 141 14.57 -11.44 -21.26
CA PRO A 141 15.05 -12.80 -21.03
C PRO A 141 16.45 -12.80 -20.43
N LYS A 142 16.78 -13.78 -19.58
CA LYS A 142 18.08 -13.83 -18.86
C LYS A 142 19.26 -13.68 -19.84
N GLU A 143 19.22 -14.29 -21.03
CA GLU A 143 20.29 -14.15 -22.03
C GLU A 143 20.47 -12.71 -22.54
N LYS A 144 19.37 -11.97 -22.74
CA LYS A 144 19.40 -10.61 -23.28
C LYS A 144 19.84 -9.56 -22.27
N ARG A 145 19.83 -9.85 -20.97
CA ARG A 145 20.18 -8.87 -19.93
C ARG A 145 21.66 -8.48 -19.96
N GLN A 146 22.54 -9.33 -20.47
CA GLN A 146 23.97 -9.03 -20.54
C GLN A 146 24.32 -8.10 -21.72
N ILE A 147 23.40 -7.94 -22.67
CA ILE A 147 23.63 -7.14 -23.86
C ILE A 147 23.48 -5.64 -23.50
N PRO A 148 24.45 -4.78 -23.90
CA PRO A 148 24.32 -3.34 -23.76
C PRO A 148 23.02 -2.82 -24.37
N PHE A 149 22.42 -1.81 -23.73
CA PHE A 149 21.12 -1.29 -24.16
C PHE A 149 21.13 -0.75 -25.60
N GLU A 150 22.22 -0.10 -26.03
CA GLU A 150 22.33 0.45 -27.40
C GLU A 150 22.32 -0.65 -28.46
N ASP A 151 22.97 -1.79 -28.21
CA ASP A 151 22.99 -2.92 -29.13
C ASP A 151 21.60 -3.58 -29.24
N LEU A 152 20.91 -3.69 -28.11
CA LEU A 152 19.52 -4.17 -28.08
C LEU A 152 18.58 -3.24 -28.84
N LYS A 153 18.74 -1.92 -28.68
CA LYS A 153 17.93 -0.91 -29.37
C LYS A 153 18.17 -0.94 -30.87
N ALA A 154 19.42 -1.09 -31.31
CA ALA A 154 19.78 -1.22 -32.72
C ALA A 154 19.20 -2.47 -33.37
N SER A 155 18.98 -3.55 -32.60
CA SER A 155 18.38 -4.79 -33.11
C SER A 155 16.86 -4.73 -33.35
N GLU A 156 16.19 -3.63 -32.97
CA GLU A 156 14.72 -3.45 -33.00
C GLU A 156 13.90 -4.54 -32.25
N GLN A 157 14.55 -5.43 -31.49
CA GLN A 157 13.89 -6.51 -30.74
C GLN A 157 13.53 -6.11 -29.30
N LEU A 158 13.10 -4.86 -29.08
CA LEU A 158 12.72 -4.39 -27.75
C LEU A 158 11.29 -4.84 -27.41
N PRO A 159 11.10 -5.75 -26.44
CA PRO A 159 9.75 -6.14 -26.03
C PRO A 159 8.96 -4.95 -25.48
N VAL A 160 7.65 -4.98 -25.69
CA VAL A 160 6.70 -4.08 -25.00
C VAL A 160 6.64 -4.46 -23.53
N PHE A 161 6.31 -3.52 -22.64
CA PHE A 161 6.05 -3.84 -21.24
C PHE A 161 5.09 -5.02 -21.07
N LYS A 162 5.54 -6.03 -20.30
CA LYS A 162 4.75 -7.20 -19.93
C LYS A 162 4.29 -7.21 -18.47
N LEU A 163 4.85 -6.36 -17.59
CA LEU A 163 4.53 -6.38 -16.15
C LEU A 163 4.52 -4.97 -15.51
N GLN A 164 4.00 -4.91 -14.28
CA GLN A 164 3.96 -3.73 -13.42
C GLN A 164 5.36 -3.13 -13.27
N TYR A 165 5.49 -1.83 -13.54
CA TYR A 165 6.78 -1.22 -13.82
C TYR A 165 7.25 -0.29 -12.71
N GLY A 166 6.34 0.23 -11.87
CA GLY A 166 6.66 1.36 -11.02
C GLY A 166 7.76 1.13 -10.00
N LEU A 167 7.81 -0.04 -9.35
CA LEU A 167 8.85 -0.31 -8.36
C LEU A 167 10.25 -0.42 -8.98
N ARG A 168 10.37 -0.85 -10.24
CA ARG A 168 11.66 -0.98 -10.92
C ARG A 168 12.38 0.37 -11.00
N TYR A 169 11.64 1.44 -11.29
CA TYR A 169 12.17 2.80 -11.32
C TYR A 169 12.57 3.30 -9.94
N VAL A 170 11.72 3.06 -8.93
CA VAL A 170 12.03 3.44 -7.55
C VAL A 170 13.28 2.72 -7.10
N LEU A 171 13.33 1.39 -7.25
CA LEU A 171 14.46 0.57 -6.88
C LEU A 171 15.73 0.98 -7.64
N ALA A 172 15.67 1.18 -8.96
CA ALA A 172 16.81 1.64 -9.74
C ALA A 172 17.35 2.99 -9.25
N GLY A 173 16.47 3.94 -8.89
CA GLY A 173 16.87 5.22 -8.31
C GLY A 173 17.59 5.05 -6.96
N PHE A 174 17.07 4.18 -6.09
CA PHE A 174 17.74 3.85 -4.83
C PHE A 174 19.07 3.13 -5.06
N MET A 175 19.14 2.16 -5.98
CA MET A 175 20.37 1.44 -6.31
C MET A 175 21.44 2.37 -6.91
N ALA A 176 21.04 3.33 -7.75
CA ALA A 176 21.94 4.35 -8.27
C ALA A 176 22.48 5.26 -7.15
N ALA A 177 21.66 5.59 -6.16
CA ALA A 177 22.07 6.43 -5.02
C ALA A 177 22.96 5.69 -4.00
N TYR A 178 22.66 4.42 -3.72
CA TYR A 178 23.35 3.62 -2.69
C TYR A 178 24.44 2.69 -3.27
N GLY A 179 24.58 2.59 -4.60
CA GLY A 179 25.56 1.74 -5.27
C GLY A 179 25.20 0.24 -5.33
N GLY A 180 23.93 -0.12 -5.08
CA GLY A 180 23.46 -1.50 -5.06
C GLY A 180 22.19 -1.70 -4.22
N GLN A 181 21.62 -2.90 -4.22
CA GLN A 181 20.45 -3.21 -3.38
C GLN A 181 20.88 -3.59 -1.97
N TYR A 182 21.12 -2.58 -1.15
CA TYR A 182 21.49 -2.75 0.27
C TYR A 182 20.28 -2.67 1.20
N ARG A 183 20.44 -3.17 2.42
CA ARG A 183 19.43 -3.08 3.49
C ARG A 183 19.08 -1.63 3.87
N TRP A 184 19.95 -0.66 3.60
CA TRP A 184 19.63 0.77 3.69
C TRP A 184 18.37 1.17 2.90
N ILE A 185 18.13 0.54 1.74
CA ILE A 185 16.94 0.79 0.93
C ILE A 185 15.68 0.36 1.69
N HIS A 186 15.69 -0.84 2.27
CA HIS A 186 14.57 -1.34 3.06
C HIS A 186 14.29 -0.46 4.30
N ALA A 187 15.34 -0.05 5.01
CA ALA A 187 15.19 0.86 6.16
C ALA A 187 14.59 2.22 5.73
N SER A 188 15.04 2.77 4.59
CA SER A 188 14.53 4.01 4.02
C SER A 188 13.05 3.89 3.62
N TRP A 189 12.66 2.77 3.02
CA TRP A 189 11.27 2.52 2.63
C TRP A 189 10.36 2.36 3.84
N LEU A 190 10.79 1.65 4.88
CA LEU A 190 10.04 1.52 6.14
C LEU A 190 9.85 2.89 6.81
N LEU A 191 10.89 3.73 6.81
CA LEU A 191 10.79 5.11 7.32
C LEU A 191 9.81 5.95 6.50
N LEU A 192 9.91 5.90 5.17
CA LEU A 192 8.99 6.61 4.27
C LEU A 192 7.52 6.21 4.53
N TYR A 193 7.31 4.92 4.74
CA TYR A 193 5.99 4.37 5.07
C TYR A 193 5.49 4.83 6.43
N LEU A 194 6.36 4.85 7.45
CA LEU A 194 6.01 5.32 8.79
C LEU A 194 5.66 6.82 8.80
N VAL A 195 6.46 7.64 8.13
CA VAL A 195 6.18 9.07 7.98
C VAL A 195 4.84 9.28 7.26
N THR A 196 4.59 8.52 6.20
CA THR A 196 3.32 8.62 5.47
C THR A 196 2.14 8.14 6.32
N PHE A 197 2.31 7.07 7.11
CA PHE A 197 1.30 6.60 8.05
C PHE A 197 0.93 7.69 9.07
N VAL A 198 1.92 8.35 9.68
CA VAL A 198 1.73 9.48 10.60
C VAL A 198 0.91 10.60 9.95
N LEU A 199 1.31 11.02 8.74
CA LEU A 199 0.65 12.11 8.02
C LEU A 199 -0.78 11.77 7.57
N VAL A 200 -1.03 10.55 7.10
CA VAL A 200 -2.38 10.10 6.73
C VAL A 200 -3.29 10.07 7.94
N MET A 201 -2.84 9.49 9.06
CA MET A 201 -3.64 9.40 10.27
C MET A 201 -4.05 10.78 10.79
N ASP A 202 -3.14 11.76 10.72
CA ASP A 202 -3.46 13.15 11.02
C ASP A 202 -4.51 13.73 10.09
N GLY A 203 -4.33 13.57 8.77
CA GLY A 203 -5.26 14.06 7.76
C GLY A 203 -6.67 13.49 7.94
N ILE A 204 -6.77 12.18 8.23
CA ILE A 204 -8.03 11.51 8.53
C ILE A 204 -8.65 12.09 9.79
N ALA A 205 -7.90 12.19 10.88
CA ALA A 205 -8.43 12.58 12.18
C ALA A 205 -8.72 14.09 12.31
N LEU A 206 -8.29 14.92 11.36
CA LEU A 206 -8.71 16.33 11.27
C LEU A 206 -10.13 16.51 10.73
N ARG A 207 -10.66 15.52 10.02
CA ARG A 207 -11.87 15.68 9.18
C ARG A 207 -12.95 14.63 9.41
N ASN A 208 -12.65 13.55 10.12
CA ASN A 208 -13.56 12.43 10.29
C ASN A 208 -14.02 12.29 11.75
N SER A 209 -15.14 11.59 11.93
CA SER A 209 -15.66 11.26 13.26
C SER A 209 -14.72 10.33 14.01
N TYR A 210 -14.75 10.39 15.34
CA TYR A 210 -13.87 9.56 16.18
C TYR A 210 -14.01 8.04 15.91
N PRO A 211 -15.21 7.45 15.65
CA PRO A 211 -15.31 6.06 15.22
C PRO A 211 -14.54 5.73 13.94
N PHE A 212 -14.52 6.65 12.96
CA PHE A 212 -13.74 6.45 11.74
C PHE A 212 -12.23 6.52 12.02
N VAL A 213 -11.80 7.45 12.88
CA VAL A 213 -10.41 7.54 13.34
C VAL A 213 -9.98 6.27 14.08
N PHE A 214 -10.87 5.72 14.90
CA PHE A 214 -10.64 4.46 15.60
C PHE A 214 -10.33 3.32 14.63
N TRP A 215 -11.23 3.09 13.67
CA TRP A 215 -11.04 2.02 12.68
C TRP A 215 -9.83 2.26 11.78
N SER A 216 -9.56 3.52 11.39
CA SER A 216 -8.37 3.88 10.61
C SER A 216 -7.09 3.50 11.34
N SER A 217 -7.01 3.84 12.62
CA SER A 217 -5.83 3.56 13.46
C SER A 217 -5.64 2.07 13.65
N LEU A 218 -6.73 1.33 13.90
CA LEU A 218 -6.69 -0.11 14.09
C LEU A 218 -6.26 -0.85 12.82
N ILE A 219 -6.83 -0.51 11.66
CA ILE A 219 -6.42 -1.06 10.36
C ILE A 219 -4.96 -0.76 10.10
N GLY A 220 -4.54 0.49 10.29
CA GLY A 220 -3.16 0.91 10.08
C GLY A 220 -2.16 0.09 10.89
N VAL A 221 -2.40 -0.04 12.20
CA VAL A 221 -1.54 -0.82 13.10
C VAL A 221 -1.53 -2.30 12.74
N LEU A 222 -2.68 -2.92 12.49
CA LEU A 222 -2.77 -4.35 12.16
C LEU A 222 -2.21 -4.68 10.78
N SER A 223 -2.24 -3.72 9.86
CA SER A 223 -1.63 -3.87 8.53
C SER A 223 -0.10 -3.69 8.54
N ALA A 224 0.48 -3.10 9.60
CA ALA A 224 1.89 -2.75 9.65
C ALA A 224 2.84 -3.96 9.50
N PRO A 225 2.63 -5.11 10.16
CA PRO A 225 3.48 -6.28 9.94
C PRO A 225 3.40 -6.79 8.51
N TYR A 226 2.21 -6.73 7.90
CA TYR A 226 2.04 -7.12 6.51
C TYR A 226 2.79 -6.17 5.57
N ALA A 227 2.59 -4.85 5.73
CA ALA A 227 3.28 -3.80 4.98
C ALA A 227 4.81 -3.96 5.07
N CYS A 228 5.34 -4.23 6.26
CA CYS A 228 6.76 -4.49 6.45
C CYS A 228 7.22 -5.71 5.63
N LYS A 229 6.52 -6.84 5.73
CA LYS A 229 6.82 -8.06 4.96
C LYS A 229 6.94 -7.76 3.46
N ILE A 230 5.93 -7.14 2.87
CA ILE A 230 5.89 -6.88 1.43
C ILE A 230 6.89 -5.79 0.98
N LEU A 231 7.22 -4.83 1.84
CA LEU A 231 8.31 -3.87 1.61
C LEU A 231 9.67 -4.55 1.58
N LEU A 232 9.93 -5.43 2.55
CA LEU A 232 11.17 -6.21 2.61
C LEU A 232 11.30 -7.19 1.43
N MET A 233 10.17 -7.71 0.94
CA MET A 233 10.13 -8.50 -0.29
C MET A 233 10.33 -7.66 -1.55
N THR A 234 10.43 -6.32 -1.50
CA THR A 234 10.53 -5.50 -2.73
C THR A 234 9.37 -5.77 -3.68
N MET A 235 8.14 -5.71 -3.15
CA MET A 235 6.90 -5.88 -3.92
C MET A 235 6.28 -4.53 -4.28
N ASN A 236 5.53 -4.46 -5.39
CA ASN A 236 4.93 -3.22 -5.91
C ASN A 236 3.83 -2.63 -4.99
N GLU A 237 3.18 -3.48 -4.22
CA GLU A 237 1.97 -3.22 -3.45
C GLU A 237 2.04 -2.05 -2.48
N PRO A 238 3.09 -1.96 -1.64
CA PRO A 238 3.23 -0.85 -0.73
C PRO A 238 3.26 0.49 -1.45
N PHE A 239 3.88 0.56 -2.62
CA PHE A 239 4.02 1.81 -3.34
C PHE A 239 2.71 2.28 -3.97
N ALA A 240 1.82 1.34 -4.36
CA ALA A 240 0.45 1.68 -4.74
C ALA A 240 -0.34 2.26 -3.56
N VAL A 241 -0.22 1.65 -2.37
CA VAL A 241 -0.83 2.16 -1.13
C VAL A 241 -0.23 3.51 -0.72
N LEU A 242 1.09 3.70 -0.88
CA LEU A 242 1.80 4.93 -0.60
C LEU A 242 1.31 6.07 -1.50
N ALA A 243 1.16 5.81 -2.81
CA ALA A 243 0.60 6.75 -3.76
C ALA A 243 -0.84 7.15 -3.38
N MET A 244 -1.66 6.18 -2.98
CA MET A 244 -3.03 6.43 -2.51
C MET A 244 -3.08 7.20 -1.18
N ALA A 245 -2.15 6.93 -0.28
CA ALA A 245 -1.97 7.66 0.97
C ALA A 245 -1.59 9.13 0.73
N TRP A 246 -0.64 9.38 -0.17
CA TRP A 246 -0.29 10.74 -0.59
C TRP A 246 -1.44 11.46 -1.28
N PHE A 247 -2.23 10.75 -2.11
CA PHE A 247 -3.48 11.28 -2.64
C PHE A 247 -4.40 11.77 -1.51
N ALA A 248 -4.67 10.94 -0.51
CA ALA A 248 -5.54 11.29 0.62
C ALA A 248 -4.99 12.50 1.40
N ILE A 249 -3.68 12.54 1.67
CA ILE A 249 -3.00 13.68 2.32
C ILE A 249 -3.20 14.95 1.48
N PHE A 250 -2.76 14.96 0.23
CA PHE A 250 -2.83 16.16 -0.62
C PHE A 250 -4.26 16.63 -0.84
N PHE A 251 -5.20 15.69 -0.99
CA PHE A 251 -6.62 16.01 -1.15
C PHE A 251 -7.20 16.67 0.11
N SER A 252 -6.88 16.14 1.31
CA SER A 252 -7.32 16.73 2.58
C SER A 252 -6.76 18.14 2.83
N HIS A 253 -5.56 18.42 2.29
CA HIS A 253 -4.92 19.75 2.30
C HIS A 253 -5.30 20.63 1.10
N LYS A 254 -6.32 20.25 0.32
CA LYS A 254 -6.82 20.97 -0.86
C LYS A 254 -5.76 21.19 -1.97
N LYS A 255 -4.67 20.42 -1.99
CA LYS A 255 -3.64 20.44 -3.03
C LYS A 255 -4.04 19.53 -4.21
N ARG A 256 -5.13 19.88 -4.91
CA ARG A 256 -5.78 19.02 -5.92
C ARG A 256 -4.85 18.56 -7.06
N GLY A 257 -3.95 19.41 -7.54
CA GLY A 257 -2.98 19.03 -8.57
C GLY A 257 -2.01 17.94 -8.11
N LEU A 258 -1.48 18.04 -6.89
CA LEU A 258 -0.64 17.00 -6.30
C LEU A 258 -1.42 15.72 -6.01
N ALA A 259 -2.69 15.85 -5.57
CA ALA A 259 -3.58 14.71 -5.38
C ALA A 259 -3.83 13.98 -6.71
N ALA A 260 -4.04 14.71 -7.81
CA ALA A 260 -4.20 14.15 -9.15
C ALA A 260 -2.95 13.37 -9.59
N ILE A 261 -1.76 13.93 -9.40
CA ILE A 261 -0.48 13.25 -9.68
C ILE A 261 -0.35 11.98 -8.84
N ALA A 262 -0.56 12.06 -7.53
CA ALA A 262 -0.44 10.92 -6.62
C ALA A 262 -1.42 9.79 -6.97
N LEU A 263 -2.66 10.14 -7.36
CA LEU A 263 -3.66 9.16 -7.78
C LEU A 263 -3.30 8.51 -9.11
N ALA A 264 -2.74 9.27 -10.06
CA ALA A 264 -2.26 8.75 -11.33
C ALA A 264 -1.05 7.80 -11.19
N LEU A 265 -0.30 7.88 -10.09
CA LEU A 265 0.78 6.95 -9.77
C LEU A 265 0.29 5.57 -9.27
N VAL A 266 -0.97 5.44 -8.84
CA VAL A 266 -1.51 4.13 -8.41
C VAL A 266 -1.39 3.07 -9.52
N PRO A 267 -1.88 3.29 -10.76
CA PRO A 267 -1.70 2.34 -11.86
C PRO A 267 -0.27 2.18 -12.33
N PHE A 268 0.62 3.13 -11.99
CA PHE A 268 2.05 3.02 -12.27
C PHE A 268 2.71 1.91 -11.46
N PHE A 269 2.37 1.79 -10.19
CA PHE A 269 2.78 0.66 -9.36
C PHE A 269 1.94 -0.58 -9.60
N ARG A 270 0.64 -0.41 -9.89
CA ARG A 270 -0.31 -1.52 -9.92
C ARG A 270 -1.40 -1.31 -10.97
N GLN A 271 -1.13 -1.74 -12.21
CA GLN A 271 -1.98 -1.47 -13.38
C GLN A 271 -3.42 -1.98 -13.26
N ASN A 272 -3.69 -3.05 -12.51
CA ASN A 272 -5.06 -3.52 -12.27
C ASN A 272 -5.92 -2.52 -11.46
N MET A 273 -5.32 -1.47 -10.89
CA MET A 273 -5.99 -0.34 -10.26
C MET A 273 -6.24 0.86 -11.19
N ALA A 274 -6.01 0.73 -12.50
CA ALA A 274 -6.22 1.82 -13.46
C ALA A 274 -7.67 2.36 -13.45
N ILE A 275 -8.66 1.45 -13.50
CA ILE A 275 -10.07 1.83 -13.44
C ILE A 275 -10.40 2.46 -12.09
N PHE A 276 -9.91 1.87 -10.99
CA PHE A 276 -10.07 2.44 -9.64
C PHE A 276 -9.54 3.88 -9.56
N SER A 277 -8.33 4.13 -10.08
CA SER A 277 -7.70 5.44 -10.11
C SER A 277 -8.50 6.45 -10.94
N ALA A 278 -8.95 6.06 -12.15
CA ALA A 278 -9.78 6.90 -13.01
C ALA A 278 -11.14 7.25 -12.38
N LEU A 279 -11.85 6.26 -11.81
CA LEU A 279 -13.13 6.50 -11.13
C LEU A 279 -12.97 7.36 -9.88
N THR A 280 -11.89 7.17 -9.12
CA THR A 280 -11.57 8.02 -7.96
C THR A 280 -11.30 9.47 -8.41
N PHE A 281 -10.60 9.66 -9.52
CA PHE A 281 -10.36 11.00 -10.08
C PHE A 281 -11.68 11.66 -10.51
N LEU A 282 -12.52 10.94 -11.25
CA LEU A 282 -13.81 11.45 -11.72
C LEU A 282 -14.78 11.75 -10.59
N PHE A 283 -14.94 10.85 -9.62
CA PHE A 283 -16.00 10.94 -8.61
C PHE A 283 -15.57 11.64 -7.32
N VAL A 284 -14.32 11.44 -6.87
CA VAL A 284 -13.78 12.02 -5.63
C VAL A 284 -13.07 13.34 -5.91
N VAL A 285 -12.12 13.35 -6.86
CA VAL A 285 -11.42 14.60 -7.19
C VAL A 285 -12.36 15.58 -7.87
N ARG A 286 -13.16 15.16 -8.86
CA ARG A 286 -14.02 16.04 -9.67
C ARG A 286 -13.24 17.27 -10.15
N PRO A 287 -12.35 17.09 -11.13
CA PRO A 287 -11.43 18.13 -11.54
C PRO A 287 -12.19 19.41 -11.89
N ARG A 288 -11.72 20.55 -11.39
CA ARG A 288 -12.32 21.86 -11.64
C ARG A 288 -11.51 22.69 -12.63
N ALA A 289 -10.23 22.35 -12.80
CA ALA A 289 -9.32 23.05 -13.68
C ALA A 289 -8.71 22.07 -14.69
N ILE A 290 -8.53 22.55 -15.93
CA ILE A 290 -7.90 21.76 -17.01
C ILE A 290 -6.50 21.27 -16.60
N LYS A 291 -5.77 22.07 -15.81
CA LYS A 291 -4.46 21.69 -15.24
C LYS A 291 -4.51 20.38 -14.46
N GLU A 292 -5.58 20.13 -13.69
CA GLU A 292 -5.71 18.88 -12.90
C GLU A 292 -5.90 17.68 -13.82
N ILE A 293 -6.66 17.84 -14.91
CA ILE A 293 -6.88 16.81 -15.93
C ILE A 293 -5.57 16.51 -16.66
N LEU A 294 -4.86 17.55 -17.12
CA LEU A 294 -3.59 17.40 -17.82
C LEU A 294 -2.53 16.72 -16.95
N LEU A 295 -2.41 17.12 -15.67
CA LEU A 295 -1.49 16.47 -14.73
C LEU A 295 -1.85 15.00 -14.50
N PHE A 296 -3.14 14.68 -14.31
CA PHE A 296 -3.58 13.30 -14.15
C PHE A 296 -3.28 12.47 -15.41
N VAL A 297 -3.73 12.93 -16.58
CA VAL A 297 -3.59 12.19 -17.85
C VAL A 297 -2.13 12.00 -18.24
N ALA A 298 -1.28 13.03 -18.08
CA ALA A 298 0.15 12.93 -18.40
C ALA A 298 0.84 11.86 -17.55
N MET A 299 0.56 11.83 -16.24
CA MET A 299 1.13 10.83 -15.33
C MET A 299 0.51 9.45 -15.53
N PHE A 300 -0.80 9.38 -15.78
CA PHE A 300 -1.52 8.14 -16.01
C PHE A 300 -1.01 7.45 -17.27
N LEU A 301 -0.81 8.19 -18.37
CA LEU A 301 -0.34 7.68 -19.67
C LEU A 301 1.18 7.49 -19.76
N PHE A 302 1.94 7.73 -18.69
CA PHE A 302 3.37 7.49 -18.66
C PHE A 302 3.83 6.10 -19.16
N PRO A 303 3.16 4.96 -18.86
CA PRO A 303 3.59 3.67 -19.40
C PRO A 303 3.38 3.57 -20.91
N ALA A 304 2.31 4.17 -21.44
CA ALA A 304 2.05 4.19 -22.87
C ALA A 304 3.08 5.06 -23.60
N TRP A 305 3.44 6.20 -23.00
CA TRP A 305 4.51 7.05 -23.52
C TRP A 305 5.87 6.36 -23.51
N HIS A 306 6.21 5.66 -22.42
CA HIS A 306 7.45 4.89 -22.34
C HIS A 306 7.51 3.79 -23.42
N ASN A 307 6.45 2.99 -23.56
CA ASN A 307 6.39 1.99 -24.62
C ASN A 307 6.52 2.60 -26.01
N LEU A 308 5.91 3.76 -26.26
CA LEU A 308 6.04 4.46 -27.53
C LEU A 308 7.49 4.89 -27.79
N TYR A 309 8.17 5.45 -26.78
CA TYR A 309 9.55 5.91 -26.90
C TYR A 309 10.54 4.75 -27.11
N TYR A 310 10.40 3.64 -26.39
CA TYR A 310 11.36 2.55 -26.40
C TYR A 310 11.04 1.44 -27.41
N SER A 311 9.76 1.15 -27.67
CA SER A 311 9.33 0.02 -28.52
C SER A 311 8.53 0.46 -29.74
N GLY A 312 8.32 1.77 -29.94
CA GLY A 312 7.52 2.31 -31.04
C GLY A 312 6.02 1.97 -30.96
N LYS A 313 5.55 1.37 -29.87
CA LYS A 313 4.18 0.88 -29.71
C LYS A 313 3.43 1.65 -28.63
N PHE A 314 2.27 2.21 -28.97
CA PHE A 314 1.39 2.83 -27.98
C PHE A 314 0.58 1.75 -27.25
N ALA A 315 1.15 1.22 -26.16
CA ALA A 315 0.53 0.17 -25.34
C ALA A 315 0.47 0.60 -23.88
N PHE A 316 -0.73 0.63 -23.30
CA PHE A 316 -0.93 0.96 -21.88
C PHE A 316 -0.88 -0.28 -20.98
N PHE A 317 -1.65 -1.29 -21.36
CA PHE A 317 -1.70 -2.57 -20.65
C PHE A 317 -0.60 -3.47 -21.12
N THR A 318 -0.17 -4.34 -20.21
CA THR A 318 0.83 -5.33 -20.53
C THR A 318 0.23 -6.40 -21.43
N ASN A 319 0.98 -6.80 -22.46
CA ASN A 319 0.72 -8.06 -23.16
C ASN A 319 1.22 -9.21 -22.26
N GLY A 320 0.62 -9.33 -21.08
CA GLY A 320 0.67 -10.58 -20.33
C GLY A 320 0.05 -11.65 -21.22
N SER A 321 0.65 -12.82 -21.27
CA SER A 321 0.21 -13.96 -22.07
C SER A 321 -1.26 -14.32 -21.83
N LEU A 322 -2.17 -13.65 -22.55
CA LEU A 322 -3.42 -14.24 -23.01
C LEU A 322 -3.13 -15.48 -23.87
N GLU A 323 -1.89 -15.69 -24.31
CA GLU A 323 -1.40 -16.95 -24.88
C GLU A 323 -1.56 -18.15 -23.92
N GLY A 324 -1.69 -17.95 -22.60
CA GLY A 324 -1.94 -19.02 -21.62
C GLY A 324 -3.35 -19.05 -21.03
N VAL A 325 -4.10 -17.94 -21.13
CA VAL A 325 -5.55 -17.94 -20.90
C VAL A 325 -6.18 -18.10 -22.26
N SER A 326 -6.20 -19.33 -22.76
CA SER A 326 -7.00 -19.66 -23.94
C SER A 326 -8.36 -18.97 -23.80
N GLN A 327 -8.91 -18.39 -24.86
CA GLN A 327 -10.26 -17.85 -24.83
C GLN A 327 -11.27 -18.89 -24.29
N SER A 328 -10.96 -20.18 -24.39
CA SER A 328 -11.69 -21.27 -23.75
C SER A 328 -11.67 -21.26 -22.21
N LYS A 329 -10.60 -20.77 -21.54
CA LYS A 329 -10.57 -20.56 -20.08
C LYS A 329 -11.45 -19.38 -19.64
N PHE A 330 -11.44 -18.29 -20.41
CA PHE A 330 -12.33 -17.15 -20.14
C PHE A 330 -13.81 -17.54 -20.31
N LEU A 331 -14.11 -18.33 -21.35
CA LEU A 331 -15.45 -18.90 -21.58
C LEU A 331 -15.80 -20.03 -20.61
N SER A 332 -14.85 -20.84 -20.12
CA SER A 332 -15.11 -21.87 -19.10
C SER A 332 -15.28 -21.29 -17.70
N VAL A 333 -14.62 -20.16 -17.40
CA VAL A 333 -14.88 -19.31 -16.22
C VAL A 333 -16.20 -18.54 -16.34
N ALA A 334 -16.84 -18.54 -17.51
CA ALA A 334 -18.22 -18.07 -17.67
C ALA A 334 -19.26 -19.20 -17.56
N GLY A 335 -18.85 -20.48 -17.42
CA GLY A 335 -19.71 -21.64 -17.18
C GLY A 335 -19.98 -21.90 -15.68
N LEU A 336 -20.63 -23.04 -15.36
CA LEU A 336 -20.93 -23.45 -13.97
C LEU A 336 -19.68 -23.50 -13.05
N HIS A 337 -18.54 -23.97 -13.56
CA HIS A 337 -17.25 -23.96 -12.82
C HIS A 337 -16.70 -22.54 -12.61
N GLY A 338 -17.16 -21.59 -13.41
CA GLY A 338 -16.90 -20.17 -13.27
C GLY A 338 -17.59 -19.53 -12.08
N VAL A 339 -18.84 -19.94 -11.80
CA VAL A 339 -19.58 -19.48 -10.62
C VAL A 339 -18.94 -20.03 -9.35
N ASP A 340 -18.57 -21.31 -9.34
CA ASP A 340 -17.87 -21.92 -8.19
C ASP A 340 -16.51 -21.26 -7.94
N ALA A 341 -15.71 -21.03 -8.99
CA ALA A 341 -14.44 -20.32 -8.88
C ALA A 341 -14.62 -18.87 -8.43
N PHE A 342 -15.64 -18.17 -8.93
CA PHE A 342 -15.97 -16.81 -8.52
C PHE A 342 -16.40 -16.74 -7.05
N ILE A 343 -17.28 -17.64 -6.61
CA ILE A 343 -17.72 -17.75 -5.21
C ILE A 343 -16.52 -18.10 -4.33
N HIS A 344 -15.72 -19.08 -4.71
CA HIS A 344 -14.52 -19.48 -3.98
C HIS A 344 -13.53 -18.30 -3.84
N ASN A 345 -13.20 -17.63 -4.94
CA ASN A 345 -12.32 -16.47 -4.94
C ASN A 345 -12.90 -15.34 -4.10
N THR A 346 -14.19 -15.09 -4.18
CA THR A 346 -14.88 -14.06 -3.36
C THR A 346 -14.78 -14.40 -1.88
N LEU A 347 -15.13 -15.62 -1.47
CA LEU A 347 -15.07 -16.05 -0.09
C LEU A 347 -13.63 -16.03 0.44
N HIS A 348 -12.66 -16.49 -0.35
CA HIS A 348 -11.25 -16.44 0.02
C HIS A 348 -10.76 -15.00 0.20
N TYR A 349 -11.05 -14.14 -0.78
CA TYR A 349 -10.64 -12.73 -0.80
C TYR A 349 -11.19 -11.94 0.40
N PHE A 350 -12.38 -12.27 0.89
CA PHE A 350 -12.94 -11.62 2.08
C PHE A 350 -12.56 -12.30 3.41
N GLY A 351 -11.76 -13.36 3.36
CA GLY A 351 -11.22 -14.05 4.54
C GLY A 351 -12.07 -15.20 5.09
N PHE A 352 -13.07 -15.67 4.33
CA PHE A 352 -13.96 -16.77 4.75
C PHE A 352 -13.36 -18.16 4.50
N CYS A 353 -12.54 -18.34 3.43
CA CYS A 353 -11.93 -19.63 3.09
C CYS A 353 -10.43 -19.77 3.45
N SER A 354 -9.75 -18.67 3.77
CA SER A 354 -8.33 -18.65 4.18
C SER A 354 -8.06 -19.28 5.55
N LEU A 355 -9.11 -19.72 6.26
CA LEU A 355 -9.05 -20.35 7.58
C LEU A 355 -8.54 -21.81 7.54
N LEU A 356 -8.45 -22.43 6.35
CA LEU A 356 -8.23 -23.89 6.22
C LEU A 356 -6.90 -24.29 5.58
N SER A 357 -6.11 -23.37 5.03
CA SER A 357 -4.85 -23.71 4.33
C SER A 357 -3.65 -22.89 4.83
N ASN A 358 -2.63 -23.58 5.34
CA ASN A 358 -1.24 -23.12 5.55
C ASN A 358 -0.97 -21.98 6.58
N LEU A 359 -1.34 -22.18 7.84
CA LEU A 359 -1.25 -21.26 8.99
C LEU A 359 0.00 -20.34 9.06
N GLY A 360 1.20 -20.81 8.72
CA GLY A 360 2.46 -20.10 9.03
C GLY A 360 2.68 -18.75 8.32
N SER A 361 2.19 -18.59 7.08
CA SER A 361 2.33 -17.34 6.31
C SER A 361 1.11 -16.41 6.42
N TYR A 362 0.01 -16.92 6.99
CA TYR A 362 -1.29 -16.25 6.98
C TYR A 362 -1.70 -15.62 8.32
N VAL A 363 -1.03 -15.90 9.45
CA VAL A 363 -1.44 -15.34 10.76
C VAL A 363 -1.59 -13.81 10.74
N ILE A 364 -0.67 -13.10 10.08
CA ILE A 364 -0.73 -11.63 9.95
C ILE A 364 -1.95 -11.20 9.10
N ALA A 365 -2.25 -11.96 8.05
CA ALA A 365 -3.41 -11.70 7.20
C ALA A 365 -4.74 -12.05 7.87
N TRP A 366 -4.76 -13.04 8.76
CA TRP A 366 -5.94 -13.48 9.50
C TRP A 366 -6.49 -12.39 10.44
N LEU A 367 -5.64 -11.48 10.90
CA LEU A 367 -6.08 -10.35 11.72
C LEU A 367 -6.53 -9.16 10.85
N PHE A 368 -5.80 -8.90 9.76
CA PHE A 368 -6.04 -7.74 8.92
C PHE A 368 -7.22 -7.92 7.94
N VAL A 369 -7.32 -9.06 7.25
CA VAL A 369 -8.30 -9.29 6.17
C VAL A 369 -9.73 -9.30 6.72
N PRO A 370 -10.09 -10.12 7.73
CA PRO A 370 -11.46 -10.11 8.27
C PRO A 370 -11.85 -8.77 8.87
N LEU A 371 -10.94 -8.11 9.59
CA LEU A 371 -11.22 -6.78 10.13
C LEU A 371 -11.45 -5.75 9.02
N SER A 372 -10.62 -5.75 7.98
CA SER A 372 -10.78 -4.83 6.86
C SER A 372 -12.08 -5.09 6.10
N THR A 373 -12.48 -6.36 5.94
CA THR A 373 -13.79 -6.74 5.41
C THR A 373 -14.92 -6.18 6.28
N LEU A 374 -14.86 -6.34 7.61
CA LEU A 374 -15.87 -5.81 8.52
C LEU A 374 -15.98 -4.29 8.46
N VAL A 375 -14.85 -3.58 8.41
CA VAL A 375 -14.83 -2.12 8.26
C VAL A 375 -15.36 -1.71 6.89
N LEU A 376 -15.05 -2.44 5.83
CA LEU A 376 -15.60 -2.20 4.50
C LEU A 376 -17.13 -2.37 4.49
N LEU A 377 -17.66 -3.42 5.12
CA LEU A 377 -19.10 -3.64 5.28
C LEU A 377 -19.74 -2.51 6.10
N TRP A 378 -19.12 -2.09 7.19
CA TRP A 378 -19.59 -0.95 7.97
C TRP A 378 -19.63 0.33 7.12
N ILE A 379 -18.60 0.59 6.32
CA ILE A 379 -18.54 1.71 5.39
C ILE A 379 -19.64 1.63 4.33
N LEU A 380 -19.91 0.43 3.79
CA LEU A 380 -20.96 0.19 2.79
C LEU A 380 -22.37 0.45 3.32
N LEU A 381 -22.58 0.25 4.62
CA LEU A 381 -23.86 0.46 5.28
C LEU A 381 -24.08 1.91 5.75
N SER A 382 -23.02 2.74 5.73
CA SER A 382 -23.03 4.12 6.19
C SER A 382 -23.28 5.25 5.17
N PRO A 383 -23.24 5.11 3.81
CA PRO A 383 -23.28 6.27 2.93
C PRO A 383 -24.72 6.78 2.71
N LYS A 384 -24.86 8.10 2.50
CA LYS A 384 -26.07 8.66 1.87
C LYS A 384 -26.23 8.08 0.46
N LYS A 385 -27.47 7.90 -0.03
CA LYS A 385 -27.78 7.22 -1.32
C LYS A 385 -26.86 7.65 -2.48
N ASP A 386 -26.58 8.95 -2.62
CA ASP A 386 -25.77 9.50 -3.73
C ASP A 386 -24.25 9.25 -3.63
N MET A 387 -23.75 8.90 -2.44
CA MET A 387 -22.36 8.48 -2.23
C MET A 387 -22.20 6.98 -2.44
N TRP A 388 -23.25 6.21 -2.16
CA TRP A 388 -23.22 4.75 -2.17
C TRP A 388 -22.86 4.19 -3.54
N ILE A 389 -23.52 4.66 -4.60
CA ILE A 389 -23.24 4.21 -5.98
C ILE A 389 -21.80 4.53 -6.38
N LYS A 390 -21.33 5.76 -6.12
CA LYS A 390 -19.95 6.16 -6.44
C LYS A 390 -18.93 5.30 -5.70
N PHE A 391 -19.18 5.05 -4.42
CA PHE A 391 -18.31 4.22 -3.60
C PHE A 391 -18.28 2.76 -4.08
N LEU A 392 -19.44 2.19 -4.42
CA LEU A 392 -19.52 0.83 -4.96
C LEU A 392 -18.77 0.69 -6.28
N LEU A 393 -18.88 1.65 -7.18
CA LEU A 393 -18.15 1.62 -8.46
C LEU A 393 -16.63 1.67 -8.21
N ILE A 394 -16.18 2.53 -7.30
CA ILE A 394 -14.76 2.61 -6.91
C ILE A 394 -14.30 1.30 -6.26
N ALA A 395 -15.04 0.78 -5.27
CA ALA A 395 -14.69 -0.46 -4.57
C ALA A 395 -14.70 -1.68 -5.50
N GLY A 396 -15.72 -1.79 -6.36
CA GLY A 396 -15.83 -2.83 -7.37
C GLY A 396 -14.68 -2.78 -8.38
N ALA A 397 -14.24 -1.59 -8.78
CA ALA A 397 -13.08 -1.43 -9.67
C ALA A 397 -11.74 -1.82 -9.02
N ALA A 398 -11.62 -1.71 -7.69
CA ALA A 398 -10.44 -2.16 -6.96
C ALA A 398 -10.42 -3.69 -6.77
N VAL A 399 -11.56 -4.27 -6.38
CA VAL A 399 -11.66 -5.69 -6.01
C VAL A 399 -11.92 -6.60 -7.23
N GLY A 400 -12.74 -6.14 -8.16
CA GLY A 400 -13.24 -6.94 -9.30
C GLY A 400 -12.13 -7.63 -10.10
N PRO A 401 -11.06 -6.93 -10.54
CA PRO A 401 -9.96 -7.57 -11.25
C PRO A 401 -9.29 -8.71 -10.46
N SER A 402 -9.16 -8.55 -9.13
CA SER A 402 -8.56 -9.59 -8.27
C SER A 402 -9.48 -10.79 -8.07
N ILE A 403 -10.81 -10.61 -8.05
CA ILE A 403 -11.74 -11.74 -7.96
C ILE A 403 -11.84 -12.48 -9.30
N LEU A 404 -11.91 -11.74 -10.41
CA LEU A 404 -12.12 -12.30 -11.75
C LEU A 404 -10.87 -13.00 -12.31
N PHE A 405 -9.68 -12.47 -12.00
CA PHE A 405 -8.41 -12.94 -12.58
C PHE A 405 -7.42 -13.46 -11.54
N GLY A 406 -7.80 -13.47 -10.26
CA GLY A 406 -6.94 -13.94 -9.17
C GLY A 406 -6.73 -15.45 -9.22
N SER A 407 -5.46 -15.86 -9.21
CA SER A 407 -5.00 -17.21 -8.91
C SER A 407 -4.21 -17.17 -7.60
N ASP A 408 -4.54 -18.00 -6.61
CA ASP A 408 -3.82 -18.45 -5.39
C ASP A 408 -2.80 -17.54 -4.66
N THR A 409 -2.67 -16.26 -5.01
CA THR A 409 -1.64 -15.31 -4.53
C THR A 409 -2.18 -14.41 -3.42
N TYR A 410 -3.00 -15.01 -2.57
CA TYR A 410 -3.60 -14.38 -1.41
C TYR A 410 -2.59 -14.25 -0.27
N PRO A 411 -2.64 -13.21 0.59
CA PRO A 411 -3.61 -12.12 0.68
C PRO A 411 -3.04 -10.77 0.18
N ARG A 412 -2.15 -10.81 -0.82
CA ARG A 412 -1.41 -9.63 -1.32
C ARG A 412 -2.31 -8.60 -1.96
N PHE A 413 -3.42 -9.04 -2.54
CA PHE A 413 -4.32 -8.15 -3.24
C PHE A 413 -5.29 -7.46 -2.30
N GLU A 414 -5.80 -8.19 -1.31
CA GLU A 414 -6.66 -7.72 -0.24
C GLU A 414 -6.06 -6.53 0.51
N TYR A 415 -4.78 -6.63 0.88
CA TYR A 415 -4.08 -5.54 1.56
C TYR A 415 -4.14 -4.22 0.78
N VAL A 416 -3.71 -4.22 -0.48
CA VAL A 416 -3.70 -2.98 -1.28
C VAL A 416 -5.12 -2.50 -1.52
N ASN A 417 -6.00 -3.40 -1.93
CA ASN A 417 -7.34 -3.06 -2.35
C ASN A 417 -8.13 -2.48 -1.16
N PHE A 418 -8.10 -3.12 0.01
CA PHE A 418 -8.82 -2.63 1.18
C PHE A 418 -8.31 -1.29 1.68
N ILE A 419 -6.98 -1.11 1.76
CA ILE A 419 -6.41 0.19 2.18
C ILE A 419 -6.75 1.27 1.15
N CYS A 420 -6.63 0.99 -0.14
CA CYS A 420 -6.95 1.97 -1.18
C CYS A 420 -8.44 2.36 -1.16
N ILE A 421 -9.34 1.39 -1.01
CA ILE A 421 -10.78 1.64 -0.88
C ILE A 421 -11.07 2.47 0.37
N PHE A 422 -10.44 2.15 1.49
CA PHE A 422 -10.59 2.89 2.74
C PHE A 422 -10.16 4.35 2.60
N LEU A 423 -9.00 4.60 1.98
CA LEU A 423 -8.50 5.95 1.73
C LEU A 423 -9.36 6.72 0.72
N ALA A 424 -9.86 6.04 -0.32
CA ALA A 424 -10.78 6.65 -1.29
C ALA A 424 -12.10 7.05 -0.61
N TYR A 425 -12.63 6.21 0.28
CA TYR A 425 -13.82 6.53 1.06
C TYR A 425 -13.60 7.73 1.96
N SER A 426 -12.48 7.79 2.68
CA SER A 426 -12.16 8.94 3.54
C SER A 426 -12.12 10.25 2.74
N ALA A 427 -11.52 10.23 1.56
CA ALA A 427 -11.51 11.38 0.65
C ALA A 427 -12.90 11.72 0.09
N LEU A 428 -13.71 10.72 -0.27
CA LEU A 428 -15.09 10.92 -0.74
C LEU A 428 -15.97 11.53 0.36
N PHE A 429 -15.83 11.06 1.60
CA PHE A 429 -16.54 11.60 2.76
C PHE A 429 -16.16 13.06 3.02
N PHE A 430 -14.87 13.39 2.97
CA PHE A 430 -14.39 14.77 3.05
C PHE A 430 -14.97 15.67 1.93
N GLN A 431 -15.05 15.17 0.71
CA GLN A 431 -15.67 15.91 -0.39
C GLN A 431 -17.14 16.25 -0.08
N PHE A 432 -17.86 15.32 0.54
CA PHE A 432 -19.27 15.47 0.85
C PHE A 432 -19.51 16.48 1.97
N GLN A 433 -18.76 16.41 3.08
CA GLN A 433 -18.89 17.37 4.19
C GLN A 433 -18.65 18.83 3.77
N ASN A 434 -17.73 19.07 2.83
CA ASN A 434 -17.48 20.43 2.32
C ASN A 434 -18.59 20.99 1.40
N ARG A 435 -19.60 20.18 1.06
CA ARG A 435 -20.73 20.60 0.20
C ARG A 435 -21.98 20.95 0.98
N GLU A 436 -22.13 20.46 2.21
CA GLU A 436 -23.26 20.88 3.03
C GLU A 436 -23.09 22.38 3.30
N PRO A 437 -24.09 23.23 2.95
CA PRO A 437 -24.06 24.61 3.36
C PRO A 437 -23.86 24.62 4.87
N LYS A 438 -22.93 25.42 5.38
CA LYS A 438 -22.99 25.78 6.80
C LYS A 438 -24.39 26.34 6.99
N ALA A 439 -25.25 25.63 7.72
CA ALA A 439 -26.55 26.16 8.09
C ALA A 439 -26.27 27.58 8.62
N SER A 440 -26.86 28.58 7.97
CA SER A 440 -26.86 29.94 8.48
C SER A 440 -27.42 29.84 9.88
N SER A 441 -26.59 30.14 10.86
CA SER A 441 -27.03 30.36 12.22
C SER A 441 -27.74 31.71 12.23
N ASP A 442 -28.98 31.72 11.77
CA ASP A 442 -29.96 32.77 12.01
C ASP A 442 -31.14 32.14 12.75
#